data_AF-A0A1V9XLD0-F1
#
_entry.id   AF-A0A1V9XLD0-F1
#
_cell.length_a   1.000
_cell.length_b   1.000
_cell.length_c   1.000
_cell.angle_alpha   90.00
_cell.angle_beta   90.00
_cell.angle_gamma   90.00
#
_symmetry.space_group_name_H-M   'P 1'
#
loop_
_entity.id
_entity.type
_entity.pdbx_description
1 polymer ?
#
loop_
_entity_poly.entity_id
_entity_poly.type
_entity_poly.pdbx_seq_one_letter_code
_entity_poly.pdbx_strand_id
1 'polypeptide(L)'
;KSTTMVKDEGHMMMLDKPMSTCAKTGLNLLVLTTEIVLLGILAVTFFWIFNYEGGVAWRNDIKRQFNFHFVLMVGGFIFLNGQAILTYRLFSSCRRIYAKLIHASIYLGAASCITVGFYIAYETNERVHKGTHFYSLHSWLAIATCGLFAIQLFVGLVSFLVLLCCDGATASFRAALVPVHATFGLVIFALGSATALTGFMQAARARLNGQNANADYRDYPEQGLLLNGLSAAVALLIVLLPLVTRNNICGGRAVFATSGSVDAVNMS
;
A
#
# COMPACT_ATOMS: atom_id res chain seq x y z
N LYS A 1 2.16 45.94 41.40
CA LYS A 1 2.95 44.97 42.21
C LYS A 1 2.03 43.79 42.48
N SER A 2 2.24 42.56 42.04
CA SER A 2 3.46 41.89 41.59
C SER A 2 3.08 40.87 40.51
N THR A 3 3.74 40.95 39.35
CA THR A 3 3.73 39.93 38.30
C THR A 3 4.70 38.84 38.72
N THR A 4 4.25 37.61 38.90
CA THR A 4 5.15 36.45 39.08
C THR A 4 5.21 35.69 37.78
N MET A 5 6.30 35.92 37.04
CA MET A 5 6.72 35.10 35.91
C MET A 5 7.22 33.76 36.46
N VAL A 6 6.57 32.66 36.10
CA VAL A 6 7.12 31.31 36.28
C VAL A 6 7.68 30.85 34.94
N LYS A 7 8.92 30.41 35.03
CA LYS A 7 9.89 30.14 33.97
C LYS A 7 9.43 29.00 33.05
N ASP A 8 9.49 29.25 31.75
CA ASP A 8 9.30 28.29 30.68
C ASP A 8 10.50 27.32 30.63
N GLU A 9 10.25 26.05 30.96
CA GLU A 9 11.13 24.92 30.63
C GLU A 9 10.29 23.79 30.00
N GLY A 10 9.96 23.98 28.72
CA GLY A 10 10.08 22.92 27.71
C GLY A 10 9.15 21.71 27.78
N HIS A 11 7.93 21.84 28.33
CA HIS A 11 6.92 20.77 28.24
C HIS A 11 5.81 21.13 27.26
N MET A 12 5.97 20.69 26.01
CA MET A 12 4.89 20.65 25.03
C MET A 12 3.88 19.56 25.46
N MET A 13 2.93 19.93 26.32
CA MET A 13 1.72 19.15 26.54
C MET A 13 0.81 19.30 25.31
N MET A 14 0.92 18.36 24.37
CA MET A 14 -0.15 18.13 23.40
C MET A 14 -1.36 17.56 24.15
N LEU A 15 -2.27 18.45 24.53
CA LEU A 15 -3.62 18.08 24.96
C LEU A 15 -4.34 17.48 23.75
N ASP A 16 -4.17 16.17 23.54
CA ASP A 16 -4.92 15.39 22.57
C ASP A 16 -6.41 15.47 22.90
N LYS A 17 -7.12 16.40 22.27
CA LYS A 17 -8.57 16.47 22.39
C LYS A 17 -9.16 15.19 21.79
N PRO A 18 -9.95 14.40 22.54
CA PRO A 18 -10.56 13.20 21.99
C PRO A 18 -11.46 13.57 20.80
N MET A 19 -11.36 12.80 19.71
CA MET A 19 -12.16 13.02 18.50
C MET A 19 -13.64 13.15 18.85
N SER A 20 -14.32 14.14 18.26
CA SER A 20 -15.78 14.20 18.31
C SER A 20 -16.38 12.94 17.70
N THR A 21 -17.56 12.54 18.18
CA THR A 21 -18.28 11.37 17.66
C THR A 21 -18.49 11.47 16.14
N CYS A 22 -18.80 12.67 15.64
CA CYS A 22 -18.94 12.93 14.20
C CYS A 22 -17.65 12.61 13.42
N ALA A 23 -16.49 13.07 13.91
CA ALA A 23 -15.22 12.80 13.25
C ALA A 23 -14.85 11.30 13.27
N LYS A 24 -15.17 10.58 14.36
CA LYS A 24 -14.94 9.13 14.45
C LYS A 24 -15.81 8.37 13.45
N THR A 25 -17.09 8.72 13.37
CA THR A 25 -18.01 8.14 12.40
C THR A 25 -17.55 8.40 10.96
N GLY A 26 -17.16 9.63 10.64
CA GLY A 26 -16.62 9.98 9.32
C GLY A 26 -15.38 9.17 8.93
N LEU A 27 -14.43 9.00 9.86
CA LEU A 27 -13.24 8.18 9.64
C LEU A 27 -13.58 6.69 9.42
N ASN A 28 -14.49 6.13 10.21
CA ASN A 28 -14.93 4.74 10.06
C ASN A 28 -15.63 4.51 8.71
N LEU A 29 -16.44 5.46 8.25
CA LEU A 29 -17.05 5.43 6.93
C LEU A 29 -15.99 5.46 5.82
N LEU A 30 -14.93 6.26 5.99
CA LEU A 30 -13.85 6.34 5.03
C LEU A 30 -13.04 5.03 4.97
N VAL A 31 -12.77 4.40 6.12
CA VAL A 31 -12.13 3.08 6.19
C VAL A 31 -13.01 2.04 5.50
N LEU A 32 -14.31 1.98 5.82
CA LEU A 32 -15.25 1.06 5.18
C LEU A 32 -15.30 1.25 3.66
N THR A 33 -15.36 2.51 3.21
CA THR A 33 -15.32 2.83 1.78
C THR A 33 -14.04 2.31 1.13
N THR A 34 -12.90 2.50 1.79
CA THR A 34 -11.59 2.05 1.28
C THR A 34 -11.54 0.53 1.17
N GLU A 35 -12.03 -0.20 2.18
CA GLU A 35 -12.12 -1.67 2.16
C GLU A 35 -13.02 -2.17 1.02
N ILE A 36 -14.20 -1.56 0.85
CA ILE A 36 -15.13 -1.90 -0.24
C ILE A 36 -14.47 -1.69 -1.60
N VAL A 37 -13.74 -0.58 -1.78
CA VAL A 37 -13.03 -0.29 -3.03
C VAL A 37 -11.90 -1.30 -3.27
N LEU A 38 -11.10 -1.64 -2.25
CA LEU A 38 -10.02 -2.64 -2.36
C LEU A 38 -10.56 -4.02 -2.75
N LEU A 39 -11.61 -4.49 -2.07
CA LEU A 39 -12.26 -5.77 -2.39
C LEU A 39 -12.92 -5.74 -3.76
N GLY A 40 -13.57 -4.63 -4.11
CA GLY A 40 -14.21 -4.42 -5.41
C GLY A 40 -13.21 -4.48 -6.56
N ILE A 41 -12.06 -3.81 -6.45
CA ILE A 41 -10.98 -3.87 -7.44
C ILE A 41 -10.51 -5.30 -7.66
N LEU A 42 -10.30 -6.07 -6.59
CA LEU A 42 -9.88 -7.46 -6.68
C LEU A 42 -10.95 -8.33 -7.37
N ALA A 43 -12.21 -8.19 -6.95
CA ALA A 43 -13.32 -8.94 -7.52
C ALA A 43 -13.55 -8.63 -9.01
N VAL A 44 -13.53 -7.34 -9.38
CA VAL A 44 -13.68 -6.88 -10.77
C VAL A 44 -12.48 -7.33 -11.62
N THR A 45 -11.26 -7.36 -11.06
CA THR A 45 -10.09 -7.90 -11.77
C THR A 45 -10.25 -9.38 -12.07
N PHE A 46 -10.71 -10.18 -11.10
CA PHE A 46 -11.01 -11.59 -11.36
C PHE A 46 -12.12 -11.75 -12.39
N PHE A 47 -13.20 -10.99 -12.27
CA PHE A 47 -14.29 -11.03 -13.23
C PHE A 47 -13.80 -10.69 -14.65
N TRP A 48 -12.97 -9.65 -14.82
CA TRP A 48 -12.36 -9.30 -16.10
C TRP A 48 -11.56 -10.46 -16.69
N ILE A 49 -10.64 -11.03 -15.90
CA ILE A 49 -9.72 -12.06 -16.36
C ILE A 49 -10.45 -13.36 -16.73
N PHE A 50 -11.41 -13.80 -15.91
CA PHE A 50 -12.10 -15.06 -16.14
C PHE A 50 -13.22 -14.97 -17.17
N ASN A 51 -13.96 -13.85 -17.24
CA ASN A 51 -15.09 -13.74 -18.17
C ASN A 51 -14.69 -13.22 -19.55
N TYR A 52 -13.73 -12.29 -19.64
CA TYR A 52 -13.32 -11.71 -20.92
C TYR A 52 -11.98 -12.24 -21.45
N GLU A 53 -11.02 -12.55 -20.58
CA GLU A 53 -9.67 -12.93 -21.02
C GLU A 53 -9.39 -14.43 -21.05
N GLY A 54 -10.38 -15.26 -20.69
CA GLY A 54 -10.28 -16.72 -20.76
C GLY A 54 -9.51 -17.37 -19.61
N GLY A 55 -9.30 -16.66 -18.50
CA GLY A 55 -8.68 -17.17 -17.28
C GLY A 55 -7.15 -17.11 -17.27
N VAL A 56 -6.53 -17.96 -16.45
CA VAL A 56 -5.08 -17.97 -16.19
C VAL A 56 -4.46 -19.34 -16.50
N ALA A 57 -3.18 -19.35 -16.87
CA ALA A 57 -2.39 -20.56 -17.09
C ALA A 57 -0.93 -20.31 -16.68
N TRP A 58 -0.19 -21.34 -16.28
CA TRP A 58 1.20 -21.15 -15.84
C TRP A 58 2.20 -20.99 -17.00
N ARG A 59 2.07 -21.79 -18.07
CA ARG A 59 3.07 -21.80 -19.17
C ARG A 59 2.52 -22.18 -20.55
N ASN A 60 1.46 -22.99 -20.60
CA ASN A 60 0.99 -23.59 -21.86
C ASN A 60 0.31 -22.59 -22.82
N ASP A 61 -0.12 -21.43 -22.32
CA ASP A 61 -0.80 -20.39 -23.09
C ASP A 61 -0.22 -19.03 -22.68
N ILE A 62 0.47 -18.36 -23.61
CA ILE A 62 1.16 -17.09 -23.35
C ILE A 62 0.17 -15.99 -22.94
N LYS A 63 -1.02 -15.93 -23.56
CA LYS A 63 -2.04 -14.94 -23.23
C LYS A 63 -2.51 -15.15 -21.79
N ARG A 64 -2.88 -16.39 -21.44
CA ARG A 64 -3.38 -16.73 -20.09
C ARG A 64 -2.29 -16.69 -19.03
N GLN A 65 -1.03 -16.93 -19.41
CA GLN A 65 0.12 -16.71 -18.55
C GLN A 65 0.28 -15.22 -18.23
N PHE A 66 0.20 -14.35 -19.23
CA PHE A 66 0.22 -12.90 -18.99
C PHE A 66 -1.00 -12.41 -18.21
N ASN A 67 -2.17 -13.04 -18.34
CA ASN A 67 -3.32 -12.70 -17.50
C ASN A 67 -3.01 -12.86 -16.00
N PHE A 68 -2.13 -13.81 -15.65
CA PHE A 68 -1.73 -14.02 -14.27
C PHE A 68 -0.86 -12.87 -13.73
N HIS A 69 -0.13 -12.15 -14.59
CA HIS A 69 0.55 -10.90 -14.22
C HIS A 69 -0.45 -9.86 -13.69
N PHE A 70 -1.59 -9.65 -14.37
CA PHE A 70 -2.59 -8.69 -13.90
C PHE A 70 -3.16 -9.06 -12.53
N VAL A 71 -3.54 -10.34 -12.35
CA VAL A 71 -4.08 -10.84 -11.08
C VAL A 71 -3.08 -10.64 -9.94
N LEU A 72 -1.81 -11.02 -10.16
CA LEU A 72 -0.77 -10.95 -9.14
C LEU A 72 -0.33 -9.52 -8.84
N MET A 73 -0.27 -8.65 -9.85
CA MET A 73 0.09 -7.24 -9.66
C MET A 73 -1.01 -6.46 -8.94
N VAL A 74 -2.27 -6.65 -9.33
CA VAL A 74 -3.40 -6.05 -8.60
C VAL A 74 -3.48 -6.61 -7.18
N GLY A 75 -3.39 -7.93 -7.02
CA GLY A 75 -3.39 -8.60 -5.73
C GLY A 75 -2.27 -8.10 -4.81
N GLY A 76 -1.05 -7.96 -5.33
CA GLY A 76 0.13 -7.53 -4.57
C GLY A 76 0.18 -6.02 -4.33
N PHE A 77 0.28 -5.21 -5.39
CA PHE A 77 0.51 -3.77 -5.27
C PHE A 77 -0.72 -2.97 -4.83
N ILE A 78 -1.93 -3.44 -5.13
CA ILE A 78 -3.16 -2.71 -4.82
C ILE A 78 -3.83 -3.31 -3.60
N PHE A 79 -4.23 -4.58 -3.66
CA PHE A 79 -5.03 -5.18 -2.58
C PHE A 79 -4.20 -5.41 -1.31
N LEU A 80 -3.21 -6.31 -1.33
CA LEU A 80 -2.43 -6.68 -0.14
C LEU A 80 -1.62 -5.50 0.42
N ASN A 81 -0.99 -4.71 -0.45
CA ASN A 81 -0.30 -3.49 -0.02
C ASN A 81 -1.27 -2.48 0.63
N GLY A 82 -2.48 -2.30 0.07
CA GLY A 82 -3.55 -1.50 0.68
C GLY A 82 -3.93 -2.01 2.08
N GLN A 83 -4.13 -3.32 2.21
CA GLN A 83 -4.42 -3.95 3.51
C GLN A 83 -3.27 -3.80 4.52
N ALA A 84 -2.02 -3.88 4.07
CA ALA A 84 -0.86 -3.64 4.91
C ALA A 84 -0.87 -2.19 5.45
N ILE A 85 -1.21 -1.21 4.61
CA ILE A 85 -1.32 0.21 5.01
C ILE A 85 -2.44 0.42 6.04
N LEU A 86 -3.57 -0.27 5.89
CA LEU A 86 -4.73 -0.16 6.80
C LEU A 86 -4.60 -0.95 8.10
N THR A 87 -3.67 -1.91 8.17
CA THR A 87 -3.54 -2.88 9.28
C THR A 87 -3.59 -2.23 10.66
N TYR A 88 -2.80 -1.17 10.90
CA TYR A 88 -2.73 -0.55 12.23
C TYR A 88 -4.03 0.16 12.66
N ARG A 89 -4.91 0.47 11.71
CA ARG A 89 -6.24 1.04 12.00
C ARG A 89 -7.26 -0.07 12.28
N LEU A 90 -7.29 -1.09 11.44
CA LEU A 90 -8.19 -2.24 11.57
C LEU A 90 -7.94 -3.02 12.86
N PHE A 91 -6.67 -3.17 13.25
CA PHE A 91 -6.25 -3.91 14.44
C PHE A 91 -5.84 -2.97 15.59
N SER A 92 -6.45 -1.78 15.67
CA SER A 92 -6.15 -0.78 16.70
C SER A 92 -6.44 -1.24 18.13
N SER A 93 -7.37 -2.19 18.30
CA SER A 93 -7.71 -2.82 19.59
C SER A 93 -6.76 -3.95 20.00
N CYS A 94 -5.87 -4.40 19.11
CA CYS A 94 -4.93 -5.48 19.38
C CYS A 94 -3.63 -4.96 20.01
N ARG A 95 -2.83 -5.86 20.63
CA ARG A 95 -1.48 -5.51 21.06
C ARG A 95 -0.66 -5.06 19.85
N ARG A 96 0.12 -4.00 20.02
CA ARG A 96 0.89 -3.37 18.92
C ARG A 96 1.83 -4.34 18.19
N ILE A 97 2.37 -5.33 18.90
CA ILE A 97 3.22 -6.36 18.30
C ILE A 97 2.44 -7.26 17.32
N TYR A 98 1.17 -7.57 17.60
CA TYR A 98 0.34 -8.35 16.67
C TYR A 98 0.04 -7.55 15.40
N ALA A 99 -0.31 -6.26 15.53
CA ALA A 99 -0.50 -5.39 14.36
C ALA A 99 0.77 -5.28 13.50
N LYS A 100 1.96 -5.22 14.13
CA LYS A 100 3.26 -5.27 13.41
C LYS A 100 3.45 -6.57 12.64
N LEU A 101 3.20 -7.71 13.28
CA LEU A 101 3.37 -9.03 12.65
C LEU A 101 2.37 -9.23 11.51
N ILE A 102 1.10 -8.83 11.70
CA ILE A 102 0.08 -8.87 10.66
C ILE A 102 0.51 -7.99 9.48
N HIS A 103 0.91 -6.74 9.74
CA HIS A 103 1.38 -5.82 8.70
C HIS A 103 2.55 -6.43 7.89
N ALA A 104 3.57 -6.94 8.60
CA ALA A 104 4.72 -7.57 7.97
C ALA A 104 4.32 -8.82 7.15
N SER A 105 3.42 -9.66 7.65
CA SER A 105 2.97 -10.86 6.95
C SER A 105 2.18 -10.55 5.68
N ILE A 106 1.29 -9.55 5.71
CA ILE A 106 0.53 -9.11 4.54
C ILE A 106 1.49 -8.49 3.51
N TYR A 107 2.45 -7.68 3.96
CA TYR A 107 3.43 -7.05 3.07
C TYR A 107 4.39 -8.06 2.43
N LEU A 108 4.76 -9.14 3.13
CA LEU A 108 5.50 -10.28 2.57
C LEU A 108 4.66 -11.08 1.56
N GLY A 109 3.36 -11.24 1.82
CA GLY A 109 2.42 -11.81 0.84
C GLY A 109 2.35 -10.96 -0.42
N ALA A 110 2.26 -9.63 -0.27
CA ALA A 110 2.30 -8.69 -1.39
C ALA A 110 3.60 -8.83 -2.19
N ALA A 111 4.75 -8.87 -1.50
CA ALA A 111 6.06 -9.06 -2.13
C ALA A 111 6.09 -10.35 -2.97
N SER A 112 5.56 -11.45 -2.43
CA SER A 112 5.49 -12.74 -3.12
C SER A 112 4.67 -12.67 -4.41
N CYS A 113 3.49 -12.03 -4.37
CA CYS A 113 2.66 -11.80 -5.56
C CYS A 113 3.39 -10.94 -6.60
N ILE A 114 4.01 -9.84 -6.17
CA ILE A 114 4.74 -8.90 -7.04
C ILE A 114 5.90 -9.61 -7.73
N THR A 115 6.70 -10.38 -7.00
CA THR A 115 7.84 -11.12 -7.56
C THR A 115 7.40 -12.10 -8.64
N VAL A 116 6.37 -12.91 -8.37
CA VAL A 116 5.87 -13.88 -9.36
C VAL A 116 5.24 -13.16 -10.57
N GLY A 117 4.46 -12.11 -10.34
CA GLY A 117 3.86 -11.32 -11.42
C GLY A 117 4.92 -10.64 -12.30
N PHE A 118 6.02 -10.17 -11.72
CA PHE A 118 7.11 -9.52 -12.46
C PHE A 118 7.84 -10.56 -13.30
N TYR A 119 8.15 -11.71 -12.71
CA TYR A 119 8.75 -12.84 -13.41
C TYR A 119 7.92 -13.27 -14.62
N ILE A 120 6.60 -13.38 -14.46
CA ILE A 120 5.68 -13.72 -15.55
C ILE A 120 5.79 -12.71 -16.69
N ALA A 121 5.74 -11.41 -16.40
CA ALA A 121 5.84 -10.38 -17.44
C ALA A 121 7.20 -10.41 -18.16
N TYR A 122 8.30 -10.61 -17.42
CA TYR A 122 9.63 -10.75 -17.99
C TYR A 122 9.70 -11.96 -18.92
N GLU A 123 9.26 -13.13 -18.46
CA GLU A 123 9.35 -14.37 -19.22
C GLU A 123 8.45 -14.38 -20.47
N THR A 124 7.25 -13.82 -20.38
CA THR A 124 6.38 -13.69 -21.56
C THR A 124 6.95 -12.71 -22.58
N ASN A 125 7.55 -11.60 -22.13
CA ASN A 125 8.18 -10.63 -23.02
C ASN A 125 9.41 -11.23 -23.72
N GLU A 126 10.20 -12.03 -23.02
CA GLU A 126 11.33 -12.75 -23.61
C GLU A 126 10.86 -13.61 -24.79
N ARG A 127 9.75 -14.35 -24.62
CA ARG A 127 9.18 -15.23 -25.64
C ARG A 127 8.54 -14.49 -26.80
N VAL A 128 7.81 -13.41 -26.54
CA VAL A 128 7.01 -12.72 -27.55
C VAL A 128 7.82 -11.67 -28.30
N HIS A 129 8.70 -10.94 -27.60
CA HIS A 129 9.41 -9.78 -28.14
C HIS A 129 10.90 -10.06 -28.44
N LYS A 130 11.30 -11.34 -28.49
CA LYS A 130 12.66 -11.79 -28.87
C LYS A 130 13.76 -11.04 -28.10
N GLY A 131 13.59 -10.88 -26.78
CA GLY A 131 14.56 -10.23 -25.90
C GLY A 131 14.44 -8.70 -25.79
N THR A 132 13.42 -8.07 -26.41
CA THR A 132 13.17 -6.63 -26.19
C THR A 132 12.39 -6.42 -24.89
N HIS A 133 13.03 -5.80 -23.90
CA HIS A 133 12.45 -5.54 -22.59
C HIS A 133 12.39 -4.05 -22.24
N PHE A 134 11.57 -3.71 -21.25
CA PHE A 134 11.59 -2.43 -20.53
C PHE A 134 11.51 -1.15 -21.38
N TYR A 135 10.88 -1.20 -22.56
CA TYR A 135 10.80 -0.05 -23.48
C TYR A 135 9.62 0.89 -23.19
N SER A 136 8.66 0.45 -22.37
CA SER A 136 7.41 1.18 -22.14
C SER A 136 7.42 1.98 -20.84
N LEU A 137 6.66 3.07 -20.77
CA LEU A 137 6.52 3.86 -19.53
C LEU A 137 6.07 3.00 -18.34
N HIS A 138 5.11 2.10 -18.57
CA HIS A 138 4.64 1.14 -17.56
C HIS A 138 5.81 0.34 -16.96
N SER A 139 6.69 -0.20 -17.81
CA SER A 139 7.83 -0.99 -17.36
C SER A 139 8.89 -0.18 -16.60
N TRP A 140 9.10 1.10 -16.94
CA TRP A 140 9.98 1.99 -16.16
C TRP A 140 9.40 2.29 -14.78
N LEU A 141 8.10 2.59 -14.70
CA LEU A 141 7.39 2.77 -13.43
C LEU A 141 7.41 1.48 -12.60
N ALA A 142 7.26 0.32 -13.24
CA ALA A 142 7.29 -0.98 -12.57
C ALA A 142 8.67 -1.26 -11.94
N ILE A 143 9.78 -1.04 -12.64
CA ILE A 143 11.12 -1.23 -12.08
C ILE A 143 11.35 -0.29 -10.89
N ALA A 144 11.01 0.99 -11.03
CA ALA A 144 11.15 1.97 -9.96
C ALA A 144 10.32 1.59 -8.73
N THR A 145 9.04 1.22 -8.94
CA THR A 145 8.13 0.83 -7.86
C THR A 145 8.58 -0.45 -7.18
N CYS A 146 9.01 -1.48 -7.92
CA CYS A 146 9.51 -2.73 -7.35
C CYS A 146 10.78 -2.49 -6.52
N GLY A 147 11.71 -1.67 -7.01
CA GLY A 147 12.92 -1.30 -6.28
C GLY A 147 12.62 -0.58 -4.97
N LEU A 148 11.73 0.43 -5.01
CA LEU A 148 11.31 1.15 -3.80
C LEU A 148 10.55 0.24 -2.83
N PHE A 149 9.70 -0.66 -3.33
CA PHE A 149 8.99 -1.64 -2.51
C PHE A 149 9.97 -2.59 -1.80
N ALA A 150 10.99 -3.07 -2.50
CA ALA A 150 12.02 -3.93 -1.90
C ALA A 150 12.83 -3.21 -0.81
N ILE A 151 13.22 -1.96 -1.06
CA ILE A 151 13.91 -1.11 -0.06
C ILE A 151 13.00 -0.89 1.16
N GLN A 152 11.73 -0.57 0.93
CA GLN A 152 10.75 -0.36 1.98
C GLN A 152 10.51 -1.62 2.84
N LEU A 153 10.43 -2.79 2.20
CA LEU A 153 10.33 -4.08 2.88
C LEU A 153 11.57 -4.34 3.75
N PHE A 154 12.76 -4.17 3.17
CA PHE A 154 14.02 -4.41 3.87
C PHE A 154 14.19 -3.48 5.09
N VAL A 155 14.04 -2.16 4.87
CA VAL A 155 14.12 -1.16 5.94
C VAL A 155 13.04 -1.42 7.00
N GLY A 156 11.81 -1.75 6.58
CA GLY A 156 10.71 -2.05 7.49
C GLY A 156 10.99 -3.25 8.39
N LEU A 157 11.45 -4.37 7.81
CA LEU A 157 11.77 -5.59 8.55
C LEU A 157 12.94 -5.38 9.52
N VAL A 158 14.03 -4.76 9.05
CA VAL A 158 15.21 -4.52 9.89
C VAL A 158 14.86 -3.55 11.01
N SER A 159 14.31 -2.38 10.68
CA SER A 159 14.09 -1.32 11.67
C SER A 159 12.97 -1.64 12.66
N PHE A 160 11.86 -2.28 12.23
CA PHE A 160 10.68 -2.44 13.10
C PHE A 160 10.45 -3.85 13.63
N LEU A 161 11.23 -4.84 13.18
CA LEU A 161 11.18 -6.22 13.67
C LEU A 161 12.52 -6.70 14.24
N VAL A 162 13.62 -6.62 13.48
CA VAL A 162 14.93 -7.12 13.93
C VAL A 162 15.51 -6.25 15.05
N LEU A 163 15.50 -4.92 14.90
CA LEU A 163 16.03 -4.01 15.91
C LEU A 163 15.20 -3.97 17.21
N LEU A 164 14.04 -4.62 17.27
CA LEU A 164 13.31 -4.82 18.54
C LEU A 164 14.09 -5.69 19.52
N CYS A 165 14.97 -6.58 19.04
CA CYS A 165 15.85 -7.37 19.92
C CYS A 165 16.83 -6.48 20.71
N CYS A 166 17.11 -5.27 20.20
CA CYS A 166 17.98 -4.27 20.81
C CYS A 166 17.17 -3.03 21.20
N ASP A 167 16.06 -3.23 21.93
CA ASP A 167 14.97 -2.24 22.06
C ASP A 167 15.45 -0.88 22.59
N GLY A 168 16.25 -0.89 23.66
CA GLY A 168 16.76 0.32 24.32
C GLY A 168 17.72 1.14 23.46
N ALA A 169 18.70 0.50 22.81
CA ALA A 169 19.74 1.20 22.04
C ALA A 169 19.23 1.83 20.75
N THR A 170 18.12 1.33 20.20
CA THR A 170 17.64 1.75 18.86
C THR A 170 16.26 2.44 18.89
N ALA A 171 15.70 2.71 20.07
CA ALA A 171 14.38 3.32 20.23
C ALA A 171 14.24 4.69 19.54
N SER A 172 15.21 5.59 19.75
CA SER A 172 15.22 6.94 19.15
C SER A 172 15.25 6.87 17.62
N PHE A 173 16.12 6.04 17.07
CA PHE A 173 16.26 5.81 15.63
C PHE A 173 14.97 5.25 15.02
N ARG A 174 14.38 4.20 15.63
CA ARG A 174 13.11 3.63 15.15
C ARG A 174 11.99 4.67 15.16
N ALA A 175 11.90 5.49 16.20
CA ALA A 175 10.87 6.52 16.30
C ALA A 175 11.02 7.59 15.20
N ALA A 176 12.25 8.04 14.91
CA ALA A 176 12.53 8.96 13.82
C ALA A 176 12.20 8.38 12.43
N LEU A 177 12.33 7.06 12.26
CA LEU A 177 12.02 6.39 10.99
C LEU A 177 10.53 6.16 10.73
N VAL A 178 9.67 6.14 11.75
CA VAL A 178 8.22 5.92 11.57
C VAL A 178 7.59 6.85 10.53
N PRO A 179 7.73 8.20 10.61
CA PRO A 179 7.11 9.10 9.65
C PRO A 179 7.67 8.94 8.22
N VAL A 180 8.97 8.62 8.10
CA VAL A 180 9.62 8.36 6.81
C VAL A 180 9.03 7.08 6.20
N HIS A 181 9.03 5.98 6.94
CA HIS A 181 8.48 4.70 6.50
C HIS A 181 7.00 4.82 6.11
N ALA A 182 6.17 5.47 6.94
CA ALA A 182 4.76 5.66 6.64
C ALA A 182 4.53 6.49 5.37
N THR A 183 5.31 7.56 5.17
CA THR A 183 5.20 8.42 3.98
C THR A 183 5.65 7.70 2.72
N PHE A 184 6.80 7.02 2.75
CA PHE A 184 7.30 6.24 1.62
C PHE A 184 6.35 5.10 1.26
N GLY A 185 5.70 4.46 2.24
CA GLY A 185 4.68 3.45 1.98
C GLY A 185 3.52 3.97 1.12
N LEU A 186 3.02 5.18 1.40
CA LEU A 186 1.98 5.83 0.58
C LEU A 186 2.49 6.23 -0.80
N VAL A 187 3.73 6.72 -0.91
CA VAL A 187 4.35 7.07 -2.20
C VAL A 187 4.48 5.81 -3.07
N ILE A 188 4.94 4.70 -2.51
CA ILE A 188 5.07 3.42 -3.20
C ILE A 188 3.69 2.91 -3.64
N PHE A 189 2.67 3.03 -2.79
CA PHE A 189 1.30 2.68 -3.17
C PHE A 189 0.80 3.52 -4.35
N ALA A 190 1.04 4.83 -4.33
CA ALA A 190 0.65 5.72 -5.43
C ALA A 190 1.40 5.39 -6.73
N LEU A 191 2.70 5.10 -6.66
CA LEU A 191 3.49 4.65 -7.81
C LEU A 191 3.03 3.29 -8.35
N GLY A 192 2.70 2.34 -7.46
CA GLY A 192 2.10 1.06 -7.84
C GLY A 192 0.74 1.22 -8.50
N SER A 193 -0.07 2.16 -8.03
CA SER A 193 -1.34 2.54 -8.64
C SER A 193 -1.14 3.14 -10.03
N ALA A 194 -0.22 4.09 -10.20
CA ALA A 194 0.12 4.66 -11.51
C ALA A 194 0.66 3.59 -12.48
N THR A 195 1.46 2.66 -11.97
CA THR A 195 1.95 1.50 -12.73
C THR A 195 0.79 0.61 -13.18
N ALA A 196 -0.18 0.32 -12.31
CA ALA A 196 -1.37 -0.44 -12.67
C ALA A 196 -2.23 0.28 -13.73
N LEU A 197 -2.47 1.59 -13.58
CA LEU A 197 -3.24 2.39 -14.55
C LEU A 197 -2.60 2.38 -15.95
N THR A 198 -1.28 2.54 -16.03
CA THR A 198 -0.55 2.44 -17.31
C THR A 198 -0.59 1.02 -17.88
N GLY A 199 -0.59 -0.01 -17.04
CA GLY A 199 -0.75 -1.41 -17.44
C GLY A 199 -2.16 -1.72 -17.99
N PHE A 200 -3.21 -1.21 -17.35
CA PHE A 200 -4.58 -1.34 -17.85
C PHE A 200 -4.77 -0.62 -19.19
N MET A 201 -4.16 0.56 -19.36
CA MET A 201 -4.16 1.26 -20.65
C MET A 201 -3.48 0.44 -21.76
N GLN A 202 -2.33 -0.20 -21.46
CA GLN A 202 -1.67 -1.10 -22.41
C GLN A 202 -2.53 -2.33 -22.72
N ALA A 203 -3.19 -2.90 -21.71
CA ALA A 203 -4.11 -4.02 -21.87
C ALA A 203 -5.29 -3.64 -22.77
N ALA A 204 -5.96 -2.51 -22.50
CA ALA A 204 -7.07 -2.02 -23.32
C ALA A 204 -6.64 -1.86 -24.78
N ARG A 205 -5.50 -1.19 -25.04
CA ARG A 205 -4.97 -1.01 -26.40
C ARG A 205 -4.60 -2.32 -27.10
N ALA A 206 -4.11 -3.32 -26.35
CA ALA A 206 -3.69 -4.59 -26.92
C ALA A 206 -4.87 -5.54 -27.17
N ARG A 207 -5.88 -5.52 -26.30
CA ARG A 207 -7.02 -6.46 -26.31
C ARG A 207 -8.24 -5.93 -27.05
N LEU A 208 -8.42 -4.61 -27.08
CA LEU A 208 -9.59 -3.92 -27.65
C LEU A 208 -9.14 -3.02 -28.82
N ASN A 209 -8.50 -3.62 -29.82
CA ASN A 209 -7.83 -2.89 -30.90
C ASN A 209 -8.62 -2.83 -32.23
N GLY A 210 -9.85 -3.37 -32.26
CA GLY A 210 -10.67 -3.41 -33.49
C GLY A 210 -10.14 -4.36 -34.58
N GLN A 211 -9.11 -5.18 -34.29
CA GLN A 211 -8.49 -6.10 -35.23
C GLN A 211 -8.82 -7.56 -34.87
N ASN A 212 -8.79 -8.46 -35.86
CA ASN A 212 -8.97 -9.91 -35.65
C ASN A 212 -10.24 -10.27 -34.84
N ALA A 213 -11.36 -9.61 -35.14
CA ALA A 213 -12.64 -9.74 -34.44
C ALA A 213 -12.66 -9.28 -32.97
N ASN A 214 -11.60 -8.62 -32.48
CA ASN A 214 -11.65 -7.92 -31.20
C ASN A 214 -12.51 -6.66 -31.33
N ALA A 215 -13.24 -6.31 -30.26
CA ALA A 215 -13.93 -5.03 -30.18
C ALA A 215 -12.93 -3.85 -30.25
N ASP A 216 -13.36 -2.70 -30.77
CA ASP A 216 -12.58 -1.47 -30.72
C ASP A 216 -12.86 -0.74 -29.41
N TYR A 217 -11.83 -0.36 -28.67
CA TYR A 217 -11.93 0.40 -27.44
C TYR A 217 -12.70 1.72 -27.61
N ARG A 218 -12.64 2.33 -28.80
CA ARG A 218 -13.32 3.59 -29.14
C ARG A 218 -14.84 3.47 -29.14
N ASP A 219 -15.36 2.25 -29.31
CA ASP A 219 -16.80 1.98 -29.40
C ASP A 219 -17.43 1.71 -28.03
N TYR A 220 -16.68 1.93 -26.94
CA TYR A 220 -17.12 1.68 -25.55
C TYR A 220 -17.68 0.27 -25.31
N PRO A 221 -16.97 -0.81 -25.70
CA PRO A 221 -17.41 -2.17 -25.40
C PRO A 221 -17.48 -2.39 -23.88
N GLU A 222 -18.34 -3.30 -23.44
CA GLU A 222 -18.55 -3.59 -22.00
C GLU A 222 -17.24 -3.85 -21.25
N GLN A 223 -16.33 -4.62 -21.86
CA GLN A 223 -15.01 -4.90 -21.31
C GLN A 223 -14.17 -3.62 -21.12
N GLY A 224 -14.28 -2.67 -22.05
CA GLY A 224 -13.60 -1.38 -21.97
C GLY A 224 -14.16 -0.48 -20.87
N LEU A 225 -15.49 -0.45 -20.72
CA LEU A 225 -16.15 0.25 -19.61
C LEU A 225 -15.73 -0.33 -18.26
N LEU A 226 -15.65 -1.66 -18.17
CA LEU A 226 -15.19 -2.34 -16.96
C LEU A 226 -13.74 -1.97 -16.61
N LEU A 227 -12.82 -1.98 -17.58
CA LEU A 227 -11.43 -1.57 -17.38
C LEU A 227 -11.29 -0.10 -16.96
N ASN A 228 -12.13 0.78 -17.51
CA ASN A 228 -12.20 2.18 -17.09
C ASN A 228 -12.70 2.34 -15.65
N GLY A 229 -13.76 1.63 -15.28
CA GLY A 229 -14.28 1.62 -13.90
C GLY A 229 -13.25 1.10 -12.91
N LEU A 230 -12.56 0.00 -13.26
CA LEU A 230 -11.45 -0.55 -12.48
C LEU A 230 -10.32 0.47 -12.30
N SER A 231 -9.93 1.16 -13.39
CA SER A 231 -8.91 2.21 -13.37
C SER A 231 -9.32 3.40 -12.50
N ALA A 232 -10.56 3.85 -12.59
CA ALA A 232 -11.08 4.93 -11.75
C ALA A 232 -11.08 4.54 -10.26
N ALA A 233 -11.43 3.29 -9.93
CA ALA A 233 -11.38 2.78 -8.57
C ALA A 233 -9.94 2.73 -8.03
N VAL A 234 -8.96 2.30 -8.83
CA VAL A 234 -7.53 2.35 -8.44
C VAL A 234 -7.08 3.79 -8.22
N ALA A 235 -7.46 4.73 -9.09
CA ALA A 235 -7.13 6.14 -8.93
C ALA A 235 -7.74 6.73 -7.64
N LEU A 236 -8.96 6.33 -7.28
CA LEU A 236 -9.61 6.75 -6.05
C LEU A 236 -8.83 6.31 -4.79
N LEU A 237 -8.20 5.14 -4.79
CA LEU A 237 -7.37 4.68 -3.66
C LEU A 237 -6.15 5.57 -3.39
N ILE A 238 -5.61 6.24 -4.42
CA ILE A 238 -4.51 7.21 -4.27
C ILE A 238 -4.94 8.38 -3.36
N VAL A 239 -6.24 8.72 -3.36
CA VAL A 239 -6.81 9.78 -2.51
C VAL A 239 -7.26 9.22 -1.16
N LEU A 240 -7.99 8.09 -1.17
CA LEU A 240 -8.58 7.52 0.04
C LEU A 240 -7.52 7.10 1.07
N LEU A 241 -6.45 6.42 0.65
CA LEU A 241 -5.46 5.89 1.61
C LEU A 241 -4.70 6.98 2.37
N PRO A 242 -4.20 8.07 1.74
CA PRO A 242 -3.66 9.20 2.49
C PRO A 242 -4.67 9.85 3.43
N LEU A 243 -5.95 10.00 3.02
CA LEU A 243 -6.98 10.57 3.89
C LEU A 243 -7.25 9.68 5.10
N VAL A 244 -7.35 8.37 4.90
CA VAL A 244 -7.53 7.40 5.99
C VAL A 244 -6.31 7.41 6.91
N THR A 245 -5.10 7.41 6.37
CA THR A 245 -3.86 7.22 7.13
C THR A 245 -3.32 8.49 7.79
N ARG A 246 -3.37 9.64 7.11
CA ARG A 246 -2.84 10.92 7.61
C ARG A 246 -3.82 11.73 8.44
N ASN A 247 -5.09 11.34 8.48
CA ASN A 247 -6.02 11.86 9.48
C ASN A 247 -5.59 11.34 10.87
N ASN A 248 -4.61 12.05 11.45
CA ASN A 248 -4.24 12.02 12.86
C ASN A 248 -5.23 12.88 13.65
N ILE A 249 -6.53 12.58 13.54
CA ILE A 249 -7.50 13.15 14.50
C ILE A 249 -7.45 12.37 15.83
N CYS A 250 -6.74 11.23 15.86
CA CYS A 250 -6.14 10.72 17.10
C CYS A 250 -4.69 11.15 17.13
N GLY A 251 -4.32 11.81 18.23
CA GLY A 251 -2.94 12.13 18.56
C GLY A 251 -1.99 11.02 18.16
N GLY A 252 -0.93 11.40 17.48
CA GLY A 252 0.23 10.56 17.36
C GLY A 252 0.58 10.10 18.76
N ARG A 253 0.39 8.80 19.04
CA ARG A 253 0.85 8.15 20.27
C ARG A 253 2.38 8.29 20.30
N ALA A 254 2.87 9.44 20.75
CA ALA A 254 4.21 9.59 21.25
C ALA A 254 4.24 8.79 22.55
N VAL A 255 4.65 7.53 22.45
CA VAL A 255 4.99 6.71 23.62
C VAL A 255 6.50 6.72 23.73
N PHE A 256 7.01 7.74 24.41
CA PHE A 256 8.22 7.61 25.21
C PHE A 256 7.80 7.77 26.67
N ALA A 257 7.28 6.67 27.23
CA ALA A 257 7.29 6.52 28.68
C ALA A 257 8.60 5.81 29.01
N THR A 258 9.66 6.57 29.30
CA THR A 258 10.80 6.03 30.03
C THR A 258 10.38 5.88 31.48
N SER A 259 9.97 4.68 31.87
CA SER A 259 9.88 4.33 33.28
C SER A 259 11.30 4.22 33.84
N GLY A 260 11.82 5.34 34.35
CA GLY A 260 13.03 5.37 35.18
C GLY A 260 12.62 5.63 36.62
N SER A 261 12.40 4.55 37.37
CA SER A 261 12.39 4.60 38.84
C SER A 261 13.85 4.56 39.30
N VAL A 262 14.39 5.65 39.86
CA VAL A 262 15.49 5.62 40.84
C VAL A 262 15.39 6.84 41.78
N ASP A 263 14.99 6.54 43.02
CA ASP A 263 15.37 7.10 44.33
C ASP A 263 15.28 8.60 44.64
N ALA A 264 14.29 8.94 45.48
CA ALA A 264 14.34 10.10 46.35
C ALA A 264 15.39 9.88 47.44
N VAL A 265 16.56 10.51 47.28
CA VAL A 265 17.51 10.69 48.38
C VAL A 265 16.98 11.81 49.27
N ASN A 266 16.45 11.45 50.43
CA ASN A 266 16.32 12.36 51.56
C ASN A 266 17.74 12.76 52.01
N MET A 267 18.06 14.04 51.99
CA MET A 267 19.06 14.61 52.88
C MET A 267 18.41 15.69 53.72
N SER A 268 18.51 15.46 55.04
CA SER A 268 18.19 16.37 56.14
C SER A 268 18.92 17.69 56.05
#